data_AF-A0A8S8XS68-F1
#
_entry.id   AF-A0A8S8XS68-F1
#
_cell.length_a   1.000
_cell.length_b   1.000
_cell.length_c   1.000
_cell.angle_alpha   90.00
_cell.angle_beta   90.00
_cell.angle_gamma   90.00
#
_symmetry.space_group_name_H-M   'P 1'
#
loop_
_entity.id
_entity.type
_entity.pdbx_description
1 polymer ?
#
loop_
_entity_poly.entity_id
_entity_poly.type
_entity_poly.pdbx_seq_one_letter_code
_entity_poly.pdbx_strand_id
1 'polypeptide(L)'
;MTTYLPGEGLLIWHIDEEIMFSKWSSNTVNNDEDHKGMDLEEADGNDDLDSGANRGDNGDPYRSGSFTKDTYPNSLAYNGSESGWKIDNIEVDGDNIILDISFPVQTSRHC
;
A
#
# COMPACT_ATOMS: atom_id res chain seq x y z
N MET A 1 -17.61 -5.29 -23.00
CA MET A 1 -16.61 -5.83 -22.07
C MET A 1 -16.16 -4.66 -21.21
N THR A 2 -16.47 -4.68 -19.92
CA THR A 2 -16.16 -3.61 -18.98
C THR A 2 -14.73 -3.79 -18.49
N THR A 3 -13.85 -2.88 -18.89
CA THR A 3 -12.42 -2.90 -18.62
C THR A 3 -12.17 -2.43 -17.18
N TYR A 4 -12.40 -3.31 -16.21
CA TYR A 4 -11.97 -3.09 -14.84
C TYR A 4 -10.47 -3.39 -14.72
N LEU A 5 -9.84 -2.86 -13.66
CA LEU A 5 -8.54 -3.31 -13.19
C LEU A 5 -8.55 -4.85 -13.09
N PRO A 6 -7.40 -5.54 -13.25
CA PRO A 6 -7.34 -6.99 -13.24
C PRO A 6 -7.66 -7.65 -11.89
N GLY A 7 -8.47 -7.03 -11.03
CA GLY A 7 -9.02 -7.62 -9.81
C GLY A 7 -10.05 -6.69 -9.17
N GLU A 8 -10.81 -7.24 -8.22
CA GLU A 8 -11.72 -6.49 -7.36
C GLU A 8 -11.23 -6.59 -5.91
N GLY A 9 -11.30 -5.49 -5.16
CA GLY A 9 -10.84 -5.46 -3.78
C GLY A 9 -10.45 -4.06 -3.34
N LEU A 10 -9.79 -3.98 -2.18
CA LEU A 10 -9.20 -2.77 -1.65
C LEU A 10 -7.81 -2.56 -2.24
N LEU A 11 -7.58 -1.41 -2.88
CA LEU A 11 -6.23 -0.96 -3.22
C LEU A 11 -5.71 -0.06 -2.11
N ILE A 12 -4.46 -0.28 -1.71
CA ILE A 12 -3.74 0.54 -0.74
C ILE A 12 -2.57 1.19 -1.47
N TRP A 13 -2.49 2.51 -1.36
CA TRP A 13 -1.38 3.28 -1.93
C TRP A 13 -0.56 3.91 -0.82
N HIS A 14 0.75 3.77 -0.91
CA HIS A 14 1.70 4.45 -0.04
C HIS A 14 2.22 5.69 -0.75
N ILE A 15 2.03 6.85 -0.13
CA ILE A 15 2.39 8.15 -0.70
C ILE A 15 3.51 8.77 0.14
N ASP A 16 4.66 9.00 -0.48
CA ASP A 16 5.77 9.76 0.10
C ASP A 16 5.80 11.17 -0.52
N GLU A 17 5.24 12.14 0.20
CA GLU A 17 5.17 13.52 -0.26
C GLU A 17 6.55 14.16 -0.50
N GLU A 18 7.60 13.75 0.24
CA GLU A 18 8.95 14.29 0.03
C GLU A 18 9.50 13.87 -1.34
N ILE A 19 9.31 12.60 -1.70
CA ILE A 19 9.64 12.09 -3.04
C ILE A 19 8.76 12.74 -4.11
N MET A 20 7.45 12.86 -3.85
CA MET A 20 6.53 13.55 -4.76
C MET A 20 7.05 14.96 -5.07
N PHE A 21 7.27 15.80 -4.06
CA PHE A 21 7.69 17.19 -4.28
C PHE A 21 9.08 17.32 -4.89
N SER A 22 10.03 16.49 -4.48
CA SER A 22 11.41 16.58 -4.97
C SER A 22 11.57 16.07 -6.41
N LYS A 23 10.77 15.08 -6.84
CA LYS A 23 10.88 14.42 -8.16
C LYS A 23 9.74 14.77 -9.13
N TRP A 24 8.75 15.59 -8.73
CA TRP A 24 7.63 15.98 -9.59
C TRP A 24 8.09 16.66 -10.89
N SER A 25 8.97 17.65 -10.76
CA SER A 25 9.41 18.48 -11.89
C SER A 25 10.27 17.71 -12.92
N SER A 26 10.97 16.67 -12.48
CA SER A 26 11.77 15.79 -13.34
C SER A 26 10.97 14.62 -13.92
N ASN A 27 9.72 14.42 -13.48
CA ASN A 27 8.90 13.25 -13.82
C ASN A 27 9.62 11.93 -13.50
N THR A 28 10.23 11.87 -12.30
CA THR A 28 10.98 10.69 -11.83
C THR A 28 10.48 10.19 -10.47
N VAL A 29 9.23 10.52 -10.12
CA VAL A 29 8.60 10.23 -8.83
C VAL A 29 8.63 8.74 -8.48
N ASN A 30 8.40 7.87 -9.46
CA ASN A 30 8.36 6.41 -9.30
C ASN A 30 9.51 5.72 -10.05
N ASN A 31 10.63 6.39 -10.29
CA ASN A 31 11.76 5.79 -11.03
C ASN A 31 12.70 4.93 -10.15
N ASP A 32 12.39 4.81 -8.87
CA ASP A 32 13.19 4.14 -7.87
C ASP A 32 12.29 3.11 -7.18
N GLU A 33 12.38 1.85 -7.61
CA GLU A 33 11.46 0.79 -7.16
C GLU A 33 11.56 0.56 -5.65
N ASP A 34 12.75 0.81 -5.06
CA ASP A 34 12.98 0.69 -3.62
C ASP A 34 12.40 1.88 -2.81
N HIS A 35 12.09 3.02 -3.44
CA HIS A 35 11.57 4.22 -2.78
C HIS A 35 10.76 5.12 -3.73
N LYS A 36 9.52 4.68 -4.04
CA LYS A 36 8.58 5.37 -4.91
C LYS A 36 7.84 6.50 -4.17
N GLY A 37 7.46 7.56 -4.89
CA GLY A 37 6.64 8.62 -4.31
C GLY A 37 5.16 8.26 -4.22
N MET A 38 4.71 7.37 -5.11
CA MET A 38 3.38 6.78 -5.09
C MET A 38 3.51 5.29 -5.44
N ASP A 39 3.34 4.45 -4.42
CA ASP A 39 3.51 3.01 -4.48
C ASP A 39 2.17 2.30 -4.32
N LEU A 40 1.92 1.28 -5.12
CA LEU A 40 0.77 0.40 -4.91
C LEU A 40 1.26 -0.79 -4.07
N GLU A 41 0.69 -0.96 -2.90
CA GLU A 41 1.04 -2.06 -2.01
C GLU A 41 0.30 -3.33 -2.48
N GLU A 42 0.98 -4.17 -3.27
CA GLU A 42 0.43 -5.39 -3.90
C GLU A 42 0.09 -6.45 -2.83
N ALA A 43 -1.19 -6.80 -2.67
CA ALA A 43 -1.65 -7.59 -1.53
C ALA A 43 -1.04 -9.00 -1.42
N ASP A 44 -0.56 -9.56 -2.53
CA ASP A 44 0.13 -10.86 -2.55
C ASP A 44 1.64 -10.77 -2.29
N GLY A 45 2.22 -9.57 -2.32
CA GLY A 45 3.64 -9.32 -2.09
C GLY A 45 4.56 -9.88 -3.18
N ASN A 46 4.10 -9.98 -4.43
CA ASN A 46 4.93 -10.48 -5.53
C ASN A 46 5.85 -9.41 -6.14
N ASP A 47 5.61 -8.13 -5.87
CA ASP A 47 6.35 -6.99 -6.43
C ASP A 47 6.38 -7.04 -7.97
N ASP A 48 5.26 -7.44 -8.59
CA ASP A 48 5.17 -7.66 -10.03
C ASP A 48 5.23 -6.34 -10.79
N LEU A 49 4.71 -5.25 -10.20
CA LEU A 49 4.79 -3.91 -10.78
C LEU A 49 6.23 -3.35 -10.74
N ASP A 50 6.96 -3.64 -9.67
CA ASP A 50 8.33 -3.17 -9.46
C ASP A 50 9.35 -3.95 -10.30
N SER A 51 9.15 -5.26 -10.39
CA SER A 51 9.99 -6.12 -11.22
C SER A 51 9.61 -6.08 -12.71
N GLY A 52 8.49 -5.45 -13.05
CA GLY A 52 7.93 -5.42 -14.40
C GLY A 52 7.50 -6.80 -14.91
N ALA A 53 7.19 -7.73 -14.00
CA ALA A 53 6.74 -9.07 -14.32
C ALA A 53 5.37 -9.08 -15.00
N ASN A 54 4.47 -8.19 -14.57
CA ASN A 54 3.18 -7.96 -15.21
C ASN A 54 2.76 -6.47 -15.11
N ARG A 55 1.47 -6.14 -15.31
CA ARG A 55 0.93 -4.76 -15.23
C ARG A 55 -0.16 -4.65 -14.15
N GLY A 56 -0.06 -5.50 -13.15
CA GLY A 56 -1.07 -5.83 -12.17
C GLY A 56 -1.86 -7.08 -12.54
N ASP A 57 -2.30 -7.80 -11.51
CA ASP A 57 -3.18 -8.95 -11.64
C ASP A 57 -4.27 -9.00 -10.55
N ASN A 58 -4.83 -10.19 -10.29
CA ASN A 58 -5.94 -10.33 -9.34
C ASN A 58 -5.48 -10.51 -7.88
N GLY A 59 -4.17 -10.67 -7.68
CA GLY A 59 -3.48 -10.73 -6.41
C GLY A 59 -3.20 -9.36 -5.81
N ASP A 60 -3.06 -8.29 -6.63
CA ASP A 60 -2.71 -6.96 -6.11
C ASP A 60 -3.80 -6.36 -5.19
N PRO A 61 -5.12 -6.44 -5.50
CA PRO A 61 -6.14 -5.90 -4.60
C PRO A 61 -6.35 -6.78 -3.37
N TYR A 62 -6.39 -6.16 -2.18
CA TYR A 62 -6.74 -6.86 -0.94
C TYR A 62 -8.21 -7.32 -0.97
N ARG A 63 -8.41 -8.65 -0.91
CA ARG A 63 -9.72 -9.29 -0.71
C ARG A 63 -9.89 -9.87 0.69
N SER A 64 -8.78 -10.07 1.40
CA SER A 64 -8.76 -10.53 2.77
C SER A 64 -7.45 -10.14 3.47
N GLY A 65 -7.41 -10.21 4.80
CA GLY A 65 -6.16 -10.11 5.57
C GLY A 65 -6.01 -8.78 6.29
N SER A 66 -4.79 -8.26 6.33
CA SER A 66 -4.45 -7.03 7.04
C SER A 66 -3.29 -6.29 6.37
N PHE A 67 -3.21 -4.99 6.64
CA PHE A 67 -2.09 -4.13 6.25
C PHE A 67 -1.59 -3.43 7.52
N THR A 68 -0.48 -3.95 8.05
CA THR A 68 0.07 -3.55 9.34
C THR A 68 1.58 -3.42 9.25
N LYS A 69 2.23 -2.93 10.30
CA LYS A 69 3.69 -2.90 10.38
C LYS A 69 4.37 -4.28 10.35
N ASP A 70 3.61 -5.36 10.59
CA ASP A 70 4.13 -6.73 10.70
C ASP A 70 3.78 -7.61 9.49
N THR A 71 3.17 -7.05 8.44
CA THR A 71 2.82 -7.77 7.20
C THR A 71 3.84 -7.52 6.09
N TYR A 72 3.66 -8.16 4.93
CA TYR A 72 4.28 -7.73 3.68
C TYR A 72 3.17 -7.78 2.60
N PRO A 73 2.85 -6.66 1.93
CA PRO A 73 3.35 -5.32 2.19
C PRO A 73 2.95 -4.76 3.57
N ASN A 74 3.56 -3.63 3.99
CA ASN A 74 3.51 -3.18 5.39
C ASN A 74 3.22 -1.68 5.57
N SER A 75 2.68 -1.30 6.74
CA SER A 75 2.29 0.08 7.04
C SER A 75 3.38 0.95 7.66
N LEU A 76 4.66 0.56 7.64
CA LEU A 76 5.76 1.44 8.10
C LEU A 76 5.99 2.55 7.07
N ALA A 77 6.42 3.72 7.55
CA ALA A 77 6.98 4.73 6.65
C ALA A 77 8.32 4.22 6.07
N TYR A 78 8.78 4.77 4.94
CA TYR A 78 10.07 4.40 4.32
C TYR A 78 11.29 4.51 5.24
N ASN A 79 11.22 5.31 6.31
CA ASN A 79 12.28 5.38 7.33
C ASN A 79 12.21 4.27 8.41
N GLY A 80 11.31 3.30 8.26
CA GLY A 80 11.09 2.18 9.18
C GLY A 80 10.29 2.51 10.44
N SER A 81 9.78 3.73 10.59
CA SER A 81 8.93 4.12 11.72
C SER A 81 7.46 3.74 11.49
N GLU A 82 6.71 3.52 12.58
CA GLU A 82 5.28 3.28 12.47
C GLU A 82 4.56 4.50 11.88
N SER A 83 3.69 4.29 10.89
CA SER A 83 2.86 5.35 10.30
C SER A 83 1.72 5.82 11.22
N GLY A 84 1.47 5.11 12.32
CA GLY A 84 0.41 5.43 13.28
C GLY A 84 -0.98 4.98 12.86
N TRP A 85 -1.10 4.16 11.81
CA TRP A 85 -2.35 3.51 11.40
C TRP A 85 -2.10 2.06 10.95
N LYS A 86 -3.18 1.28 10.98
CA LYS A 86 -3.21 -0.06 10.43
C LYS A 86 -4.62 -0.43 9.99
N ILE A 87 -4.71 -1.42 9.11
CA ILE A 87 -5.96 -2.03 8.68
C ILE A 87 -5.93 -3.50 9.09
N ASP A 88 -6.94 -3.95 9.80
CA ASP A 88 -7.16 -5.35 10.17
C ASP A 88 -8.49 -5.85 9.58
N ASN A 89 -8.67 -7.18 9.57
CA ASN A 89 -9.93 -7.84 9.22
C ASN A 89 -10.52 -7.40 7.88
N ILE A 90 -9.69 -7.23 6.86
CA ILE A 90 -10.16 -7.00 5.50
C ILE A 90 -10.94 -8.23 5.07
N GLU A 91 -12.15 -8.04 4.56
CA GLU A 91 -12.98 -9.08 3.97
C GLU A 91 -13.91 -8.51 2.88
N VAL A 92 -14.22 -9.34 1.88
CA VAL A 92 -15.25 -9.07 0.87
C VAL A 92 -16.58 -9.66 1.35
N ASP A 93 -17.62 -8.84 1.44
CA ASP A 93 -19.00 -9.25 1.71
C ASP A 93 -19.95 -8.77 0.59
N GLY A 94 -20.23 -9.67 -0.36
CA GLY A 94 -20.94 -9.32 -1.59
C GLY A 94 -20.16 -8.29 -2.39
N ASP A 95 -20.79 -7.12 -2.63
CA ASP A 95 -20.16 -5.99 -3.33
C ASP A 95 -19.41 -5.03 -2.37
N ASN A 96 -19.37 -5.34 -1.06
CA ASN A 96 -18.75 -4.48 -0.05
C ASN A 96 -17.36 -5.00 0.35
N ILE A 97 -16.50 -4.06 0.77
CA ILE A 97 -15.31 -4.34 1.56
C ILE A 97 -15.60 -3.92 3.00
N ILE A 98 -15.41 -4.85 3.93
CA ILE A 98 -15.49 -4.60 5.37
C ILE A 98 -14.07 -4.70 5.94
N LEU A 99 -13.71 -3.78 6.82
CA LEU A 99 -12.39 -3.71 7.44
C LEU A 99 -12.44 -2.91 8.75
N ASP A 100 -11.41 -3.10 9.58
CA ASP A 100 -11.17 -2.31 10.77
C ASP A 100 -9.97 -1.39 10.57
N ILE A 101 -10.18 -0.07 10.66
CA ILE A 101 -9.09 0.91 10.72
C ILE A 101 -8.84 1.27 12.17
N SER A 102 -7.58 1.24 12.59
CA SER A 102 -7.19 1.71 13.92
C SER A 102 -5.96 2.60 13.86
N PHE A 103 -5.86 3.50 14.85
CA PHE A 103 -4.76 4.42 15.03
C PHE A 103 -4.08 4.11 16.37
N PRO A 104 -3.12 3.18 16.41
CA PRO A 104 -2.43 2.83 17.64
C PRO A 104 -1.76 4.06 18.24
N VAL A 105 -1.93 4.26 19.55
CA VAL A 105 -1.24 5.35 20.25
C VAL A 105 0.26 5.11 20.14
N GLN A 106 0.95 5.97 19.38
CA GLN A 106 2.40 6.00 19.40
C GLN A 106 2.84 6.44 20.80
N THR A 107 3.41 5.52 21.56
CA THR A 107 3.93 5.86 22.89
C THR A 107 5.18 6.74 22.71
N SER A 108 4.99 8.06 22.70
CA SER A 108 6.10 9.00 22.83
C SER A 108 6.78 8.75 24.18
N ARG A 109 7.97 8.15 24.16
CA ARG A 109 8.83 8.08 25.34
C ARG A 109 9.66 9.36 25.43
N HIS A 110 9.45 10.06 26.55
CA HIS A 110 10.29 11.09 27.22
C HIS A 110 9.87 12.56 27.04
N CYS A 111 9.36 13.11 28.16
CA CYS A 111 9.68 14.46 28.61
C CYS A 111 11.18 14.62 28.86
#